data_AF-A0A7S2CSN7-F1
#
_entry.id   AF-A0A7S2CSN7-F1
#
_cell.length_a   1.000
_cell.length_b   1.000
_cell.length_c   1.000
_cell.angle_alpha   90.00
_cell.angle_beta   90.00
_cell.angle_gamma   90.00
#
_symmetry.space_group_name_H-M   'P 1'
#
loop_
_entity.id
_entity.type
_entity.pdbx_description
1 polymer ?
#
loop_
_entity_poly.entity_id
_entity_poly.type
_entity_poly.pdbx_seq_one_letter_code
_entity_poly.pdbx_strand_id
1 'polypeptide(L)'
;PVHVSLEDLLKPKLFNTTVNRQVICPVCMGTGASSPENFHDCPVCGGSGMSYHLHEEPACASCQKASASDGGGQGVASGGRRGWRGFRQASHSWCKACDGAGKISDKGCPNCGGGNTG
;
A
#
# COMPACT_ATOMS: atom_id res chain seq x y z
N PRO A 1 -12.71 -20.01 11.66
CA PRO A 1 -12.26 -21.21 10.91
C PRO A 1 -13.44 -22.19 10.80
N VAL A 2 -13.64 -22.85 9.66
CA VAL A 2 -14.74 -23.80 9.49
C VAL A 2 -14.26 -25.19 9.92
N HIS A 3 -14.90 -25.76 10.93
CA HIS A 3 -14.60 -27.11 11.41
C HIS A 3 -15.42 -28.13 10.60
N VAL A 4 -14.77 -29.20 10.13
CA VAL A 4 -15.38 -30.24 9.29
C VAL A 4 -15.02 -31.63 9.83
N SER A 5 -15.95 -32.59 9.76
CA SER A 5 -15.69 -34.00 10.08
C SER A 5 -15.31 -34.80 8.84
N LEU A 6 -14.85 -36.05 9.02
CA LEU A 6 -14.53 -36.93 7.90
C LEU A 6 -15.77 -37.26 7.05
N GLU A 7 -16.95 -37.45 7.67
CA GLU A 7 -18.18 -37.71 6.92
C GLU A 7 -18.58 -36.54 6.02
N ASP A 8 -18.31 -35.31 6.47
CA ASP A 8 -18.60 -34.08 5.74
C ASP A 8 -17.68 -33.87 4.52
N LEU A 9 -16.53 -34.55 4.49
CA LEU A 9 -15.62 -34.58 3.33
C LEU A 9 -15.98 -35.69 2.35
N LEU A 10 -16.63 -36.75 2.82
CA LEU A 10 -17.03 -37.90 2.02
C LEU A 10 -18.36 -37.70 1.29
N LYS A 11 -19.15 -36.70 1.69
CA LYS A 11 -20.45 -36.35 1.08
C LYS A 11 -20.53 -34.84 0.87
N PRO A 12 -21.21 -34.36 -0.18
CA PRO A 12 -21.45 -32.94 -0.35
C PRO A 12 -22.28 -32.40 0.82
N LYS A 13 -21.70 -31.46 1.58
CA LYS A 13 -22.36 -30.76 2.69
C LYS A 13 -22.20 -29.26 2.53
N LEU A 14 -23.32 -28.54 2.68
CA LEU A 14 -23.34 -27.08 2.64
C LEU A 14 -23.10 -26.53 4.05
N PHE A 15 -22.15 -25.61 4.15
CA PHE A 15 -21.84 -24.90 5.39
C PHE A 15 -22.18 -23.42 5.24
N ASN A 16 -23.17 -22.97 6.01
CA ASN A 16 -23.50 -21.55 6.08
C ASN A 16 -22.59 -20.90 7.12
N THR A 17 -21.78 -19.93 6.70
CA THR A 17 -20.93 -19.15 7.59
C THR A 17 -21.12 -17.67 7.32
N THR A 18 -21.20 -16.88 8.38
CA THR A 18 -21.28 -15.42 8.28
C THR A 18 -19.86 -14.87 8.31
N VAL A 19 -19.48 -14.16 7.25
CA VAL A 19 -18.18 -13.49 7.17
C VAL A 19 -18.40 -12.00 7.31
N ASN A 20 -17.82 -11.40 8.35
CA ASN A 20 -17.75 -9.95 8.46
C ASN A 20 -16.65 -9.45 7.53
N ARG A 21 -17.02 -8.60 6.58
CA ARG A 21 -16.10 -7.94 5.65
C ARG A 21 -16.44 -6.47 5.64
N GLN A 22 -15.43 -5.62 5.50
CA GLN A 22 -15.68 -4.22 5.17
C GLN A 22 -16.23 -4.14 3.74
N VAL A 23 -17.40 -3.55 3.60
CA VAL A 23 -17.97 -3.23 2.29
C VAL A 23 -17.94 -1.73 2.09
N ILE A 24 -17.84 -1.31 0.83
CA ILE A 24 -17.94 0.11 0.49
C ILE A 24 -19.31 0.61 0.93
N CYS A 25 -19.34 1.74 1.64
CA CYS A 25 -20.60 2.32 2.11
C CYS A 25 -21.51 2.58 0.89
N PRO A 26 -22.72 1.98 0.82
CA PRO A 26 -23.57 2.07 -0.37
C PRO A 26 -24.17 3.47 -0.55
N VAL A 27 -24.23 4.27 0.52
CA VAL A 27 -24.78 5.63 0.50
C VAL A 27 -23.80 6.62 -0.11
N CYS A 28 -22.56 6.63 0.36
CA CYS A 28 -21.54 7.55 -0.15
C CYS A 28 -20.69 6.95 -1.27
N MET A 29 -20.91 5.68 -1.63
CA MET A 29 -20.12 4.93 -2.62
C MET A 29 -18.60 5.02 -2.38
N GLY A 30 -18.20 4.98 -1.11
CA GLY A 30 -16.78 5.04 -0.72
C GLY A 30 -16.16 6.44 -0.68
N THR A 31 -16.93 7.50 -0.96
CA THR A 31 -16.41 8.89 -0.86
C THR A 31 -16.29 9.38 0.58
N GLY A 32 -17.03 8.80 1.52
CA GLY A 32 -17.12 9.30 2.90
C GLY A 32 -17.93 10.60 3.04
N ALA A 33 -18.45 11.16 1.94
CA ALA A 33 -19.17 12.44 1.96
C ALA A 33 -20.68 12.29 2.21
N SER A 34 -21.29 13.34 2.76
CA SER A 34 -22.75 13.43 2.94
C SER A 34 -23.52 13.75 1.65
N SER A 35 -22.88 14.40 0.68
CA SER A 35 -23.45 14.67 -0.65
C SER A 35 -22.35 14.79 -1.69
N PRO A 36 -22.65 14.64 -3.00
CA PRO A 36 -21.65 14.73 -4.06
C PRO A 36 -21.06 16.12 -4.27
N GLU A 37 -21.68 17.14 -3.68
CA GLU A 37 -21.26 18.54 -3.77
C GLU A 37 -20.29 18.93 -2.64
N ASN A 38 -20.26 18.16 -1.55
CA ASN A 38 -19.47 18.44 -0.34
C ASN A 38 -18.16 17.64 -0.29
N PHE A 39 -17.61 17.28 -1.45
CA PHE A 39 -16.30 16.63 -1.52
C PHE A 39 -15.44 17.20 -2.64
N HIS A 40 -14.14 17.22 -2.39
CA HIS A 40 -13.14 17.62 -3.36
C HIS A 40 -12.04 16.56 -3.43
N ASP A 41 -11.33 16.51 -4.56
CA ASP A 41 -10.20 15.61 -4.69
C ASP A 41 -9.13 15.97 -3.65
N CYS A 42 -8.58 14.93 -3.00
CA CYS A 42 -7.54 15.11 -2.02
C CYS A 42 -6.33 15.77 -2.70
N PRO A 43 -5.89 16.97 -2.26
CA PRO A 43 -4.82 17.71 -2.91
C PRO A 43 -3.46 17.02 -2.80
N VAL A 44 -3.31 16.10 -1.84
CA VAL A 44 -2.07 15.36 -1.60
C VAL A 44 -1.87 14.22 -2.60
N CYS A 45 -2.92 13.46 -2.89
CA CYS A 45 -2.85 12.33 -3.81
C CYS A 45 -3.51 12.59 -5.17
N GLY A 46 -4.10 13.77 -5.37
CA GLY A 46 -4.80 14.14 -6.61
C GLY A 46 -5.94 13.19 -6.98
N GLY A 47 -6.74 12.75 -6.01
CA GLY A 47 -7.84 11.82 -6.27
C GLY A 47 -7.48 10.33 -6.23
N SER A 48 -6.19 9.96 -6.25
CA SER A 48 -5.77 8.56 -6.40
C SER A 48 -5.90 7.69 -5.14
N GLY A 49 -5.96 8.29 -3.95
CA GLY A 49 -5.93 7.58 -2.68
C GLY A 49 -4.59 6.91 -2.33
N MET A 50 -3.57 7.01 -3.20
CA MET A 50 -2.27 6.38 -3.00
C MET A 50 -1.15 7.41 -2.86
N SER A 51 -0.18 7.11 -2.00
CA SER A 51 1.08 7.84 -1.86
C SER A 51 2.27 6.96 -2.20
N TYR A 52 3.13 7.46 -3.08
CA TYR A 52 4.36 6.81 -3.50
C TYR A 52 5.50 7.36 -2.65
N HIS A 53 6.04 6.54 -1.74
CA HIS A 53 7.26 6.89 -1.03
C HIS A 53 8.43 6.26 -1.78
N LEU A 54 9.26 7.11 -2.39
CA LEU A 54 10.53 6.66 -2.95
C LEU A 54 11.46 6.37 -1.77
N HIS A 55 11.76 5.10 -1.54
CA HIS A 55 12.85 4.75 -0.65
C HIS A 55 14.15 5.00 -1.40
N GLU A 56 14.89 6.00 -0.94
CA GLU A 56 16.31 6.08 -1.21
C GLU A 56 16.98 5.09 -0.25
N GLU A 57 17.39 3.95 -0.78
CA GLU A 57 18.37 3.12 -0.09
C GLU A 57 19.61 4.00 0.15
N PRO A 58 20.07 4.20 1.39
CA PRO A 58 21.36 4.80 1.59
C PRO A 58 22.36 3.92 0.83
N ALA A 59 23.11 4.52 -0.10
CA ALA A 59 24.19 3.82 -0.79
C ALA A 59 24.97 3.03 0.27
N CYS A 60 25.07 1.72 0.10
CA CYS A 60 25.65 0.77 1.05
C CYS A 60 26.73 1.45 1.91
N ALA A 61 26.41 1.75 3.17
CA ALA A 61 27.27 2.53 4.06
C ALA A 61 28.63 1.83 4.33
N SER A 62 28.80 0.58 3.88
CA SER A 62 30.07 -0.14 3.94
C SER A 62 31.02 0.11 2.77
N CYS A 63 30.62 0.84 1.71
CA CYS A 63 31.50 1.10 0.56
C CYS A 63 32.16 2.50 0.54
N GLN A 64 31.97 3.35 1.55
CA GLN A 64 32.56 4.70 1.59
C GLN A 64 34.03 4.75 2.06
N LYS A 65 34.72 3.61 2.17
CA LYS A 65 36.17 3.57 2.44
C LYS A 65 36.93 2.88 1.32
N ALA A 66 36.88 3.44 0.13
CA ALA A 66 37.90 3.21 -0.89
C ALA A 66 38.44 4.56 -1.36
N SER A 67 39.07 5.29 -0.44
CA SER A 67 39.85 6.47 -0.76
C SER A 67 41.29 6.19 -0.38
N ALA A 68 42.08 5.89 -1.42
CA ALA A 68 43.53 6.02 -1.54
C ALA A 68 44.41 5.57 -0.37
N SER A 69 45.07 4.43 -0.55
CA SER A 69 46.46 4.28 -0.11
C SER A 69 47.19 3.33 -1.07
N ASP A 70 48.31 3.82 -1.59
CA ASP A 70 49.20 3.21 -2.56
C ASP A 70 49.60 1.76 -2.21
N GLY A 71 49.51 0.85 -3.18
CA GLY A 71 50.02 -0.51 -3.03
C GLY A 71 49.63 -1.39 -4.22
N GLY A 72 50.62 -1.76 -5.02
CA GLY A 72 50.45 -2.60 -6.22
C GLY A 72 49.88 -3.98 -5.90
N GLY A 73 48.75 -4.31 -6.52
CA GLY A 73 48.18 -5.64 -6.55
C GLY A 73 47.21 -5.78 -7.72
N GLN A 74 47.56 -6.60 -8.71
CA GLN A 74 46.67 -6.98 -9.81
C GLN A 74 45.70 -8.04 -9.31
N GLY A 75 44.64 -7.62 -8.62
CA GLY A 75 43.47 -8.45 -8.37
C GLY A 75 42.45 -8.21 -9.49
N VAL A 76 42.30 -9.16 -10.40
CA VAL A 76 41.18 -9.15 -11.35
C VAL A 76 39.91 -9.53 -10.61
N ALA A 77 39.20 -8.52 -10.10
CA ALA A 77 37.81 -8.67 -9.67
C ALA A 77 36.96 -8.92 -10.92
N SER A 78 36.84 -10.19 -11.27
CA SER A 78 35.98 -10.67 -12.34
C SER A 78 34.51 -10.41 -11.99
N GLY A 79 33.87 -9.55 -12.79
CA GLY A 79 32.43 -9.65 -13.07
C GLY A 79 31.50 -8.77 -12.25
N GLY A 80 31.12 -7.62 -12.83
CA GLY A 80 29.99 -6.81 -12.36
C GLY A 80 29.85 -5.53 -13.17
N ARG A 81 29.01 -5.58 -14.20
CA ARG A 81 28.84 -4.59 -15.28
C ARG A 81 28.73 -3.12 -14.82
N ARG A 82 29.35 -2.26 -15.64
CA ARG A 82 29.17 -0.80 -15.75
C ARG A 82 27.75 -0.34 -15.38
N GLY A 83 27.63 0.50 -14.35
CA GLY A 83 26.48 1.38 -14.14
C GLY A 83 25.33 0.83 -13.30
N TRP A 84 25.59 0.37 -12.07
CA TRP A 84 24.51 0.12 -11.11
C TRP A 84 24.18 1.41 -10.35
N ARG A 85 23.27 2.22 -10.89
CA ARG A 85 22.56 3.21 -10.08
C ARG A 85 21.57 2.43 -9.22
N GLY A 86 21.62 2.61 -7.90
CA GLY A 86 20.86 1.84 -6.91
C GLY A 86 19.38 1.65 -7.28
N PHE A 87 18.80 0.56 -6.81
CA PHE A 87 17.38 0.31 -6.98
C PHE A 87 16.60 1.36 -6.18
N ARG A 88 15.90 2.25 -6.88
CA ARG A 88 14.88 3.09 -6.25
C ARG A 88 13.64 2.22 -6.10
N GLN A 89 13.41 1.71 -4.90
CA GLN A 89 12.17 1.01 -4.59
C GLN A 89 11.10 2.06 -4.23
N ALA A 90 10.10 2.21 -5.09
CA ALA A 90 8.90 2.96 -4.74
C ALA A 90 8.03 2.05 -3.87
N SER A 91 7.79 2.42 -2.61
CA SER A 91 6.77 1.78 -1.80
C SER A 91 5.43 2.49 -2.04
N HIS A 92 4.41 1.71 -2.35
CA HIS A 92 3.05 2.23 -2.50
C HIS A 92 2.36 2.09 -1.16
N SER A 93 1.81 3.19 -0.66
CA SER A 93 1.05 3.24 0.60
C SER A 93 -0.26 3.98 0.37
N TRP A 94 -1.20 3.83 1.31
CA TRP A 94 -2.42 4.63 1.27
C TRP A 94 -2.12 6.09 1.64
N CYS A 95 -2.74 7.02 0.92
CA CYS A 95 -2.64 8.43 1.23
C CYS A 95 -3.20 8.70 2.63
N LYS A 96 -2.35 9.21 3.53
CA LYS A 96 -2.71 9.50 4.93
C LYS A 96 -3.65 10.70 5.09
N ALA A 97 -3.71 11.59 4.10
CA ALA A 97 -4.55 12.79 4.18
C ALA A 97 -6.04 12.51 3.92
N CYS A 98 -6.34 11.42 3.20
CA CYS A 98 -7.71 11.02 2.87
C CYS A 98 -7.98 9.55 3.19
N ASP A 99 -7.09 8.88 3.94
CA ASP A 99 -7.13 7.46 4.27
C ASP A 99 -7.50 6.53 3.09
N GLY A 100 -6.90 6.81 1.94
CA GLY A 100 -7.14 6.02 0.72
C GLY A 100 -8.43 6.33 -0.05
N ALA A 101 -9.32 7.19 0.47
CA ALA A 101 -10.56 7.57 -0.22
C ALA A 101 -10.32 8.37 -1.51
N GLY A 102 -9.16 9.02 -1.62
CA GLY A 102 -8.83 9.93 -2.72
C GLY A 102 -9.56 11.27 -2.66
N LYS A 103 -10.56 11.41 -1.79
CA LYS A 103 -11.39 12.61 -1.65
C LYS A 103 -11.47 13.05 -0.20
N ILE A 104 -11.64 14.35 0.01
CA ILE A 104 -11.83 14.97 1.32
C ILE A 104 -13.21 15.62 1.31
N SER A 105 -14.00 15.37 2.35
CA SER A 105 -15.35 15.92 2.48
C SER A 105 -15.45 16.83 3.71
N ASP A 106 -16.06 18.00 3.55
CA ASP A 106 -16.27 18.94 4.65
C ASP A 106 -17.33 18.43 5.64
N LYS A 107 -18.26 17.60 5.15
CA LYS A 107 -19.33 16.98 5.96
C LYS A 107 -19.35 15.47 5.72
N GLY A 108 -19.03 14.72 6.77
CA GLY A 108 -19.00 13.25 6.74
C GLY A 108 -20.35 12.63 6.41
N CYS A 109 -20.31 11.46 5.77
CA CYS A 109 -21.50 10.68 5.44
C CYS A 109 -22.28 10.32 6.72
N PRO A 110 -23.60 10.52 6.77
CA PRO A 110 -24.40 10.22 7.96
C PRO A 110 -24.44 8.71 8.30
N ASN A 111 -24.11 7.82 7.36
CA ASN A 111 -24.17 6.37 7.58
C ASN A 111 -22.83 5.78 8.06
N CYS A 112 -21.71 6.17 7.44
CA CYS A 112 -20.38 5.68 7.82
C CYS A 112 -19.53 6.68 8.61
N GLY A 113 -20.07 7.86 8.95
CA GLY A 113 -19.36 8.90 9.70
C GLY A 113 -18.13 9.48 8.98
N GLY A 114 -18.02 9.26 7.66
CA GLY A 114 -16.82 9.60 6.89
C GLY A 114 -15.86 8.44 6.63
N GLY A 115 -16.04 7.31 7.31
CA GLY A 115 -15.13 6.15 7.25
C GLY A 115 -15.22 5.30 5.99
N ASN A 116 -15.91 5.76 4.93
CA ASN A 116 -16.08 5.19 3.58
C ASN A 116 -16.53 3.71 3.43
N THR A 117 -16.51 2.94 4.51
CA THR A 117 -16.95 1.55 4.64
C THR A 117 -18.08 1.45 5.65
N GLY A 118 -18.89 0.40 5.54
CA GLY A 118 -20.01 0.11 6.43
C GLY A 118 -20.14 -1.36 6.74
#